data_AF-W1NE29-F1
#
_entry.id   AF-W1NE29-F1
#
_cell.length_a   1.000
_cell.length_b   1.000
_cell.length_c   1.000
_cell.angle_alpha   90.00
_cell.angle_beta   90.00
_cell.angle_gamma   90.00
#
_symmetry.space_group_name_H-M   'P 1'
#
loop_
_entity.id
_entity.type
_entity.pdbx_description
1 polymer ?
#
loop_
_entity_poly.entity_id
_entity_poly.type
_entity_poly.pdbx_seq_one_letter_code
_entity_poly.pdbx_strand_id
1 'polypeptide(L)'
;MIHSNQWQTNRVATSQHGRQVETILVDRRFWARCNHVVSVTEPLVQVLRLVDSDDKPAMGFLFDAMGRTREAIFHNNIWTDEILEIVDHRVNPQNLYSNATLDDADIMEGVRNCIYRLEPDLEIQMECMQQLIMYIEKNGEFAYANKAIGK
;
A
#
# COMPACT_ATOMS: atom_id res chain seq x y z
N MET A 1 -32.87 -8.02 -11.84
CA MET A 1 -32.60 -6.61 -12.21
C MET A 1 -32.76 -6.42 -13.73
N ILE A 2 -31.91 -7.02 -14.58
CA ILE A 2 -32.06 -7.03 -16.06
C ILE A 2 -33.07 -8.08 -16.59
N HIS A 3 -33.21 -9.22 -15.93
CA HIS A 3 -34.26 -10.21 -16.25
C HIS A 3 -35.62 -9.91 -15.59
N SER A 4 -35.80 -8.72 -15.01
CA SER A 4 -37.06 -8.38 -14.35
C SER A 4 -38.12 -7.95 -15.38
N ASN A 5 -39.39 -8.23 -15.10
CA ASN A 5 -40.51 -7.77 -15.94
C ASN A 5 -40.52 -6.24 -16.09
N GLN A 6 -40.06 -5.52 -15.07
CA GLN A 6 -39.94 -4.05 -15.08
C GLN A 6 -38.86 -3.54 -16.04
N TRP A 7 -37.73 -4.26 -16.17
CA TRP A 7 -36.68 -3.91 -17.11
C TRP A 7 -37.08 -4.23 -18.56
N GLN A 8 -37.67 -5.41 -18.78
CA GLN A 8 -38.09 -5.86 -20.11
C GLN A 8 -39.17 -4.98 -20.74
N THR A 9 -39.96 -4.28 -19.92
CA THR A 9 -41.02 -3.35 -20.37
C THR A 9 -40.54 -1.89 -20.44
N ASN A 10 -39.30 -1.60 -20.05
CA ASN A 10 -38.78 -0.23 -20.00
C ASN A 10 -38.28 0.24 -21.38
N ARG A 11 -38.76 1.40 -21.82
CA ARG A 11 -38.31 2.06 -23.07
C ARG A 11 -36.79 2.29 -23.12
N VAL A 12 -36.16 2.51 -21.96
CA VAL A 12 -34.71 2.69 -21.83
C VAL A 12 -33.96 1.39 -22.14
N ALA A 13 -34.50 0.23 -21.73
CA ALA A 13 -33.89 -1.08 -22.00
C ALA A 13 -33.87 -1.40 -23.50
N THR A 14 -34.92 -0.99 -24.23
CA THR A 14 -35.01 -1.19 -25.70
C THR A 14 -34.14 -0.21 -26.50
N SER A 15 -33.61 0.85 -25.87
CA SER A 15 -32.70 1.79 -26.53
C SER A 15 -31.38 1.12 -26.92
N GLN A 16 -30.64 1.72 -27.85
CA GLN A 16 -29.31 1.23 -28.25
C GLN A 16 -28.35 1.13 -27.06
N HIS A 17 -28.31 2.17 -26.22
CA HIS A 17 -27.48 2.20 -25.01
C HIS A 17 -27.95 1.18 -23.96
N GLY A 18 -29.27 1.01 -23.78
CA GLY A 18 -29.84 0.02 -22.87
C GLY A 18 -29.43 -1.41 -23.22
N ARG A 19 -29.46 -1.76 -24.51
CA ARG A 19 -28.99 -3.07 -25.00
C ARG A 19 -27.48 -3.25 -24.82
N GLN A 20 -26.68 -2.20 -25.02
CA GLN A 20 -25.23 -2.28 -24.76
C GLN A 20 -24.93 -2.55 -23.28
N VAL A 21 -25.62 -1.86 -22.37
CA VAL A 21 -25.50 -2.07 -20.93
C VAL A 21 -25.92 -3.50 -20.56
N GLU A 22 -27.01 -4.01 -21.11
CA GLU A 22 -27.44 -5.39 -20.90
C GLU A 22 -26.37 -6.40 -21.33
N THR A 23 -25.77 -6.22 -22.51
CA THR A 23 -24.66 -7.08 -22.99
C THR A 23 -23.47 -7.07 -22.03
N ILE A 24 -23.08 -5.91 -21.50
CA ILE A 24 -21.99 -5.80 -20.53
C ILE A 24 -22.35 -6.48 -19.21
N LEU A 25 -23.57 -6.27 -18.70
CA LEU A 25 -24.02 -6.83 -17.43
C LEU A 25 -24.23 -8.34 -17.47
N VAL A 26 -24.48 -8.93 -18.65
CA VAL A 26 -24.58 -10.40 -18.80
C VAL A 26 -23.21 -11.04 -19.04
N ASP A 27 -22.20 -10.28 -19.48
CA ASP A 27 -20.85 -10.78 -19.72
C ASP A 27 -20.17 -11.24 -18.42
N ARG A 28 -19.95 -12.55 -18.28
CA ARG A 28 -19.21 -13.13 -17.15
C ARG A 28 -17.77 -12.62 -17.08
N ARG A 29 -17.14 -12.31 -18.22
CA ARG A 29 -15.75 -11.81 -18.25
C ARG A 29 -15.68 -10.39 -17.69
N PHE A 30 -16.71 -9.57 -17.90
CA PHE A 30 -16.82 -8.26 -17.28
C PHE A 30 -16.81 -8.38 -15.76
N TRP A 31 -17.67 -9.23 -15.18
CA TRP A 31 -17.70 -9.43 -13.73
C TRP A 31 -16.42 -10.05 -13.17
N ALA A 32 -15.78 -10.95 -13.91
CA ALA A 32 -14.48 -11.50 -13.51
C ALA A 32 -13.42 -10.39 -13.41
N ARG A 33 -13.39 -9.45 -14.36
CA ARG A 33 -12.52 -8.26 -14.30
C ARG A 33 -12.89 -7.33 -13.14
N CYS A 34 -14.19 -7.09 -12.90
CA CYS A 34 -14.63 -6.29 -11.75
C CYS A 34 -14.19 -6.90 -10.42
N ASN A 35 -14.37 -8.21 -10.24
CA ASN A 35 -13.92 -8.91 -9.04
C ASN A 35 -12.41 -8.81 -8.84
N HIS A 36 -11.64 -8.86 -9.93
CA HIS A 36 -10.19 -8.65 -9.88
C HIS A 36 -9.81 -7.22 -9.45
N VAL A 37 -10.53 -6.20 -9.92
CA VAL A 37 -10.29 -4.83 -9.45
C VAL A 37 -10.60 -4.71 -7.96
N VAL A 38 -11.70 -5.33 -7.50
CA VAL A 38 -12.08 -5.34 -6.08
C VAL A 38 -11.03 -6.08 -5.24
N SER A 39 -10.52 -7.24 -5.67
CA SER A 39 -9.53 -8.00 -4.90
C SER A 39 -8.21 -7.26 -4.70
N VAL A 40 -7.83 -6.38 -5.62
CA VAL A 40 -6.65 -5.50 -5.49
C VAL A 40 -6.96 -4.28 -4.62
N THR A 41 -8.11 -3.64 -4.82
CA THR A 41 -8.43 -2.36 -4.18
C THR A 41 -8.92 -2.49 -2.75
N GLU A 42 -9.58 -3.59 -2.39
CA GLU A 42 -10.08 -3.85 -1.04
C GLU A 42 -8.96 -3.76 0.04
N PRO A 43 -7.84 -4.49 -0.06
CA PRO A 43 -6.79 -4.42 0.95
C PRO A 43 -6.10 -3.04 0.96
N LEU A 44 -5.99 -2.35 -0.18
CA LEU A 44 -5.49 -0.97 -0.23
C LEU A 44 -6.39 0.01 0.54
N VAL A 45 -7.71 -0.12 0.39
CA VAL A 45 -8.68 0.71 1.13
C VAL A 45 -8.59 0.45 2.64
N GLN A 46 -8.31 -0.79 3.06
CA GLN A 46 -8.11 -1.10 4.49
C GLN A 46 -6.90 -0.36 5.07
N VAL A 47 -5.78 -0.30 4.35
CA VAL A 47 -4.60 0.49 4.76
C VAL A 47 -4.93 1.97 4.80
N LEU A 48 -5.61 2.50 3.78
CA LEU A 48 -5.98 3.92 3.76
C LEU A 48 -6.86 4.29 4.95
N ARG A 49 -7.84 3.44 5.31
CA ARG A 49 -8.67 3.66 6.51
C ARG A 49 -7.85 3.64 7.80
N LEU A 50 -6.82 2.81 7.88
CA LEU A 50 -5.92 2.76 9.03
C LEU A 50 -5.09 4.05 9.14
N VAL A 51 -4.64 4.61 8.01
CA VAL A 51 -3.90 5.89 7.96
C VAL A 51 -4.79 7.09 8.27
N ASP A 52 -6.03 7.07 7.80
CA ASP A 52 -7.01 8.16 7.93
C ASP A 52 -7.75 8.15 9.29
N SER A 53 -7.42 7.20 10.17
CA SER A 53 -7.97 7.17 11.52
C SER A 53 -7.45 8.35 12.34
N ASP A 54 -8.33 9.02 13.11
CA ASP A 54 -7.97 10.16 13.97
C ASP A 54 -6.83 9.82 14.95
N ASP A 55 -6.79 8.56 15.39
CA ASP A 55 -5.66 7.97 16.09
C ASP A 55 -4.60 7.52 15.08
N LYS A 56 -3.53 8.31 14.93
CA LYS A 56 -2.40 7.94 14.06
C LYS A 56 -1.77 6.63 14.57
N PRO A 57 -1.83 5.53 13.80
CA PRO A 57 -1.24 4.26 14.22
C PRO A 57 0.27 4.41 14.33
N ALA A 58 0.90 3.72 15.29
CA ALA A 58 2.36 3.68 15.34
C ALA A 58 2.90 3.09 14.03
N MET A 59 4.03 3.62 13.55
CA MET A 59 4.59 3.26 12.23
C MET A 59 4.73 1.76 12.00
N GLY A 60 5.09 1.00 13.05
CA GLY A 60 5.16 -0.47 12.97
C GLY A 60 3.85 -1.14 12.55
N PHE A 61 2.69 -0.65 13.02
CA PHE A 61 1.37 -1.17 12.61
C PHE A 61 1.04 -0.84 11.16
N LEU A 62 1.45 0.34 10.69
CA LEU A 62 1.24 0.73 9.30
C LEU A 62 2.07 -0.16 8.37
N PHE A 63 3.36 -0.38 8.67
CA PHE A 63 4.20 -1.29 7.91
C PHE A 63 3.68 -2.72 7.88
N ASP A 64 3.24 -3.23 9.03
CA ASP A 64 2.65 -4.57 9.14
C ASP A 64 1.36 -4.69 8.31
N ALA A 65 0.48 -3.68 8.35
CA ALA A 65 -0.72 -3.64 7.51
C ALA A 65 -0.40 -3.55 6.01
N MET A 66 0.63 -2.79 5.63
CA MET A 66 1.10 -2.69 4.25
C MET A 66 1.72 -4.01 3.76
N GLY A 67 2.52 -4.69 4.60
CA GLY A 67 3.05 -6.02 4.30
C GLY A 67 1.95 -7.06 4.05
N ARG A 68 0.94 -7.12 4.94
CA ARG A 68 -0.24 -7.98 4.74
C ARG A 68 -1.00 -7.66 3.46
N THR A 69 -1.14 -6.37 3.13
CA THR A 69 -1.81 -5.93 1.89
C THR A 69 -1.05 -6.39 0.66
N ARG A 70 0.27 -6.28 0.69
CA ARG A 70 1.17 -6.76 -0.36
C ARG A 70 1.01 -8.27 -0.58
N GLU A 71 1.01 -9.05 0.50
CA GLU A 71 0.79 -10.50 0.44
C GLU A 71 -0.61 -10.86 -0.09
N ALA A 72 -1.66 -10.14 0.33
CA ALA A 72 -3.01 -10.37 -0.15
C ALA A 72 -3.15 -10.10 -1.65
N ILE A 73 -2.53 -9.03 -2.15
CA ILE A 73 -2.50 -8.71 -3.59
C ILE A 73 -1.71 -9.77 -4.36
N PHE A 74 -0.58 -10.24 -3.82
CA PHE A 74 0.24 -11.27 -4.45
C PHE A 74 -0.50 -12.61 -4.59
N HIS A 75 -1.18 -13.06 -3.55
CA HIS A 75 -1.92 -14.34 -3.58
C HIS A 75 -3.17 -14.30 -4.47
N ASN A 76 -3.78 -13.12 -4.64
CA ASN A 76 -5.05 -12.98 -5.33
C ASN A 76 -4.93 -12.65 -6.83
N ASN A 77 -3.72 -12.39 -7.36
CA ASN A 77 -3.56 -11.87 -8.72
C ASN A 77 -2.57 -12.66 -9.59
N ILE A 78 -2.87 -12.72 -10.89
CA ILE A 78 -2.06 -13.38 -11.92
C ILE A 78 -1.01 -12.41 -12.51
N TRP A 79 -1.20 -11.10 -12.33
CA TRP A 79 -0.34 -10.01 -12.80
C TRP A 79 0.18 -9.23 -11.59
N THR A 80 1.21 -9.77 -10.94
CA THR A 80 1.68 -9.33 -9.63
C THR A 80 2.63 -8.15 -9.73
N ASP A 81 3.50 -8.11 -10.73
CA ASP A 81 4.72 -7.29 -10.62
C ASP A 81 4.44 -5.79 -10.84
N GLU A 82 3.65 -5.42 -11.85
CA GLU A 82 3.33 -4.01 -12.14
C GLU A 82 2.48 -3.37 -11.03
N ILE A 83 1.53 -4.11 -10.47
CA ILE A 83 0.66 -3.61 -9.39
C ILE A 83 1.47 -3.48 -8.09
N LEU A 84 2.30 -4.48 -7.79
CA LEU A 84 3.17 -4.44 -6.62
C LEU A 84 4.20 -3.32 -6.73
N GLU A 85 4.75 -3.05 -7.92
CA GLU A 85 5.68 -1.94 -8.14
C GLU A 85 5.02 -0.58 -7.83
N ILE A 86 3.77 -0.37 -8.27
CA ILE A 86 3.01 0.85 -7.96
C ILE A 86 2.75 0.95 -6.45
N VAL A 87 2.36 -0.15 -5.80
CA VAL A 87 2.10 -0.18 -4.36
C VAL A 87 3.38 0.09 -3.59
N ASP A 88 4.46 -0.62 -3.88
CA ASP A 88 5.76 -0.50 -3.22
C ASP A 88 6.34 0.92 -3.39
N HIS A 89 6.19 1.52 -4.58
CA HIS A 89 6.59 2.91 -4.80
C HIS A 89 5.80 3.90 -3.91
N ARG A 90 4.49 3.72 -3.78
CA ARG A 90 3.62 4.64 -2.99
C ARG A 90 3.76 4.44 -1.48
N VAL A 91 4.06 3.22 -1.06
CA VAL A 91 4.23 2.80 0.34
C VAL A 91 5.65 3.10 0.86
N ASN A 92 6.59 3.47 -0.02
CA ASN A 92 7.95 3.80 0.39
C ASN A 92 7.94 4.87 1.51
N PRO A 93 8.53 4.59 2.68
CA PRO A 93 8.56 5.50 3.83
C PRO A 93 9.13 6.88 3.51
N GLN A 94 10.08 6.94 2.57
CA GLN A 94 10.67 8.21 2.13
C GLN A 94 9.66 9.10 1.38
N ASN A 95 8.66 8.49 0.74
CA ASN A 95 7.59 9.21 0.05
C ASN A 95 6.46 9.63 1.01
N LEU A 96 6.28 8.92 2.12
CA LEU A 96 5.27 9.24 3.15
C LEU A 96 5.77 10.28 4.17
N TYR A 97 7.09 10.32 4.40
CA TYR A 97 7.75 11.21 5.37
C TYR A 97 8.76 12.12 4.66
N SER A 98 8.30 12.97 3.76
CA SER A 98 9.16 13.93 3.04
C SER A 98 9.56 15.17 3.87
N ASN A 99 9.14 15.29 5.14
CA ASN A 99 9.18 16.57 5.86
C ASN A 99 10.03 16.55 7.14
N ALA A 100 10.49 15.39 7.59
CA ALA A 100 11.41 15.25 8.72
C ALA A 100 12.50 14.27 8.33
N THR A 101 13.61 14.81 7.85
CA THR A 101 14.75 14.03 7.41
C THR A 101 15.70 13.83 8.60
N LEU A 102 16.19 12.61 8.76
CA LEU A 102 17.16 12.23 9.81
C LEU A 102 18.57 12.82 9.56
N ASP A 103 18.69 13.74 8.60
CA ASP A 103 19.87 14.59 8.36
C ASP A 103 19.87 15.84 9.24
N ASP A 104 18.72 16.20 9.84
CA ASP A 104 18.63 17.27 10.83
C ASP A 104 19.32 16.85 12.13
N ALA A 105 20.28 17.68 12.56
CA ALA A 105 21.11 17.39 13.72
C ALA A 105 20.31 17.31 15.03
N ASP A 106 19.26 18.13 15.19
CA ASP A 106 18.43 18.15 16.40
C ASP A 106 17.55 16.90 16.45
N ILE A 107 17.02 16.47 15.29
CA ILE A 107 16.26 15.23 15.18
C ILE A 107 17.16 14.02 15.44
N MET A 108 18.36 13.98 14.85
CA MET A 108 19.32 12.89 15.05
C MET A 108 19.75 12.78 16.51
N GLU A 109 19.96 13.91 17.18
CA GLU A 109 20.30 13.94 18.60
C GLU A 109 19.13 13.50 19.48
N GLY A 110 17.90 13.88 19.13
CA GLY A 110 16.70 13.37 19.78
C GLY A 110 16.57 11.83 19.67
N VAL A 111 16.82 11.28 18.48
CA VAL A 111 16.80 9.82 18.25
C VAL A 111 17.89 9.11 19.04
N ARG A 112 19.13 9.64 19.02
CA ARG A 112 20.27 9.11 19.79
C ARG A 112 19.92 9.02 21.28
N ASN A 113 19.38 10.09 21.85
CA ASN A 113 18.98 10.12 23.26
C ASN A 113 17.85 9.14 23.59
N CYS A 114 16.91 8.92 22.67
CA CYS A 114 15.89 7.89 22.83
C CYS A 114 16.49 6.48 22.89
N ILE A 115 17.43 6.16 21.99
CA ILE A 115 18.13 4.87 21.97
C ILE A 115 18.84 4.63 23.32
N TYR A 116 19.62 5.61 23.78
CA TYR A 116 20.34 5.51 25.06
C TYR A 116 19.42 5.33 26.27
N ARG A 117 18.19 5.84 26.20
CA ARG A 117 17.23 5.76 27.29
C ARG A 117 16.42 4.45 27.28
N LEU A 118 16.19 3.88 26.11
CA LEU A 118 15.38 2.67 25.91
C LEU A 118 16.21 1.40 26.09
N GLU A 119 17.48 1.42 25.69
CA GLU A 119 18.37 0.26 25.74
C GLU A 119 19.55 0.56 26.67
N PRO A 120 19.69 -0.12 27.82
CA PRO A 120 20.81 0.11 28.73
C PRO A 120 22.13 -0.56 28.27
N ASP A 121 22.08 -1.54 27.36
CA ASP A 121 23.27 -2.24 26.87
C ASP A 121 24.03 -1.41 25.81
N LEU A 122 25.32 -1.16 26.06
CA LEU A 122 26.15 -0.30 25.21
C LEU A 122 26.41 -0.92 23.82
N GLU A 123 26.50 -2.24 23.74
CA GLU A 123 26.77 -2.96 22.50
C GLU A 123 25.53 -2.91 21.59
N ILE A 124 24.35 -3.13 22.17
CA ILE A 124 23.06 -3.01 21.45
C ILE A 124 22.82 -1.54 21.05
N GLN A 125 23.13 -0.57 21.90
CA GLN A 125 23.05 0.86 21.53
C GLN A 125 23.92 1.18 20.30
N MET A 126 25.16 0.69 20.26
CA MET A 126 26.07 0.89 19.14
C MET A 126 25.55 0.23 17.86
N GLU A 127 25.00 -0.98 17.96
CA GLU A 127 24.39 -1.68 16.83
C GLU A 127 23.17 -0.91 16.29
N CYS A 128 22.28 -0.44 17.16
CA CYS A 128 21.14 0.39 16.77
C CYS A 128 21.57 1.68 16.06
N MET A 129 22.58 2.38 16.59
CA MET A 129 23.14 3.59 15.96
C MET A 129 23.75 3.29 14.59
N GLN A 130 24.44 2.15 14.46
CA GLN A 130 25.04 1.75 13.19
C GLN A 130 23.99 1.35 12.15
N GLN A 131 22.93 0.64 12.54
CA GLN A 131 21.79 0.36 11.66
C GLN A 131 21.07 1.64 11.21
N LEU A 132 20.93 2.63 12.09
CA LEU A 132 20.35 3.93 11.76
C LEU A 132 21.19 4.68 10.71
N ILE A 133 22.52 4.69 10.86
CA ILE A 133 23.43 5.29 9.88
C ILE A 133 23.33 4.56 8.54
N MET A 134 23.34 3.23 8.54
CA MET A 134 23.20 2.43 7.30
C MET A 134 21.87 2.71 6.59
N TYR A 135 20.79 2.93 7.34
CA TYR A 135 19.48 3.32 6.80
C TYR A 135 19.52 4.71 6.15
N ILE A 136 20.12 5.71 6.82
CA ILE A 136 20.26 7.08 6.30
C ILE A 136 21.09 7.10 5.02
N GLU A 137 22.22 6.38 5.02
CA GLU A 137 23.13 6.30 3.87
C GLU A 137 22.62 5.40 2.74
N LYS A 138 21.48 4.71 2.94
CA LYS A 138 20.91 3.76 1.97
C LYS A 138 21.89 2.63 1.61
N ASN A 139 22.62 2.12 2.60
CA ASN A 139 23.66 1.11 2.48
C ASN A 139 23.19 -0.29 2.94
N GLY A 140 23.88 -1.35 2.52
CA GLY A 140 23.60 -2.73 2.96
C GLY A 140 22.23 -3.26 2.53
N GLU A 141 21.52 -3.97 3.43
CA GLU A 141 20.17 -4.50 3.17
C GLU A 141 19.13 -3.38 2.94
N PHE A 142 19.40 -2.18 3.45
CA PHE A 142 18.56 -0.99 3.25
C PHE A 142 18.74 -0.34 1.86
N ALA A 143 19.78 -0.73 1.11
CA ALA A 143 19.99 -0.29 -0.27
C ALA A 143 19.00 -0.94 -1.26
N TYR A 144 18.51 -2.15 -0.95
CA TYR A 144 17.67 -2.94 -1.86
C TYR A 144 16.29 -2.33 -2.10
N ALA A 145 15.78 -1.51 -1.17
CA ALA A 145 14.56 -0.74 -1.37
C ALA A 145 14.67 0.30 -2.51
N ASN A 146 15.89 0.71 -2.91
CA ASN A 146 16.11 1.63 -4.04
C ASN A 146 16.49 0.92 -5.34
N LYS A 147 17.02 -0.31 -5.29
CA LYS A 147 17.47 -1.05 -6.49
C LYS A 147 16.31 -1.63 -7.30
N ALA A 148 15.14 -1.82 -6.68
CA ALA A 148 13.91 -2.24 -7.35
C ALA A 148 13.26 -1.11 -8.19
N ILE A 149 13.69 0.15 -8.05
CA ILE A 149 13.13 1.32 -8.75
C ILE A 149 14.13 1.85 -9.81
N GLY A 150 15.20 1.10 -10.10
CA GLY A 150 16.22 1.46 -11.08
C GLY A 150 16.02 0.82 -12.45
N LYS A 151 15.01 1.27 -13.20
CA LYS A 151 15.03 1.33 -14.68
C LYS A 151 14.34 2.60 -15.15
#